data_AF-A0A8D8CJL6-F1
#
_entry.id   AF-A0A8D8CJL6-F1
#
_cell.length_a   1.000
_cell.length_b   1.000
_cell.length_c   1.000
_cell.angle_alpha   90.00
_cell.angle_beta   90.00
_cell.angle_gamma   90.00
#
_symmetry.space_group_name_H-M   'P 1'
#
loop_
_entity.id
_entity.type
_entity.pdbx_description
1 polymer ?
#
loop_
_entity_poly.entity_id
_entity_poly.type
_entity_poly.pdbx_seq_one_letter_code
_entity_poly.pdbx_strand_id
1 'polypeptide(L)'
;MISVIVVFAIVTVLSCPTEAGYQNTFEATKGCLKYNSHQGYKFTHPYFSTGAYRNVRRGPNNATEFRFGVLGDHDGIFRLAPVQNPYDSTLMHEIGKYLQ
;
A
#
# COMPACT_ATOMS: atom_id res chain seq x y z
N MET A 1 41.72 33.03 4.02
CA MET A 1 41.55 31.58 4.33
C MET A 1 40.17 31.24 4.89
N ILE A 2 39.64 32.00 5.86
CA ILE A 2 38.30 31.76 6.45
C ILE A 2 37.18 31.74 5.39
N SER A 3 37.19 32.68 4.45
CA SER A 3 36.18 32.75 3.36
C SER A 3 36.15 31.50 2.47
N VAL A 4 37.32 30.90 2.17
CA VAL A 4 37.39 29.69 1.33
C VAL A 4 36.79 28.48 2.05
N ILE A 5 37.02 28.36 3.37
CA ILE A 5 36.46 27.28 4.18
C ILE A 5 34.94 27.39 4.25
N VAL A 6 34.41 28.60 4.40
CA VAL A 6 32.96 28.85 4.42
C VAL A 6 32.33 28.49 3.07
N VAL A 7 32.95 28.89 1.96
CA VAL A 7 32.45 28.54 0.62
C VAL A 7 32.49 27.02 0.40
N PHE A 8 33.54 26.34 0.83
CA PHE A 8 33.65 24.88 0.69
C PHE A 8 32.62 24.13 1.54
N ALA A 9 32.34 24.61 2.76
CA ALA A 9 31.29 24.07 3.63
C ALA A 9 29.88 24.25 3.02
N ILE A 10 29.62 25.39 2.38
CA ILE A 10 28.33 25.64 1.70
C ILE A 10 28.17 24.73 0.49
N VAL A 11 29.22 24.58 -0.33
CA VAL A 11 29.19 23.71 -1.52
C VAL A 11 29.00 22.25 -1.13
N THR A 12 29.63 21.77 -0.05
CA THR A 12 29.47 20.38 0.41
C THR A 12 28.07 20.09 0.94
N VAL A 13 27.43 21.04 1.64
CA VAL A 13 26.03 20.89 2.07
C VAL A 13 25.05 20.92 0.89
N LEU A 14 25.28 21.78 -0.10
CA LEU A 14 24.44 21.89 -1.30
C LEU A 14 24.64 20.75 -2.30
N SER A 15 25.83 20.14 -2.32
CA SER A 15 26.18 19.02 -3.21
C SER A 15 25.92 17.67 -2.58
N CYS A 16 25.39 17.63 -1.35
CA CYS A 16 24.90 16.39 -0.76
C CYS A 16 23.75 15.91 -1.67
N PRO A 17 23.88 14.75 -2.34
CA PRO A 17 22.75 14.18 -3.02
C PRO A 17 21.73 13.86 -1.94
N THR A 18 20.72 14.73 -1.79
CA THR A 18 19.45 14.27 -1.25
C THR A 18 19.08 13.12 -2.16
N GLU A 19 18.99 11.89 -1.63
CA GLU A 19 18.34 10.80 -2.34
C GLU A 19 16.96 11.35 -2.70
N ALA A 20 16.86 11.88 -3.92
CA ALA A 20 15.64 12.43 -4.45
C ALA A 20 14.75 11.20 -4.52
N GLY A 21 13.86 11.12 -3.52
CA GLY A 21 13.08 9.94 -3.22
C GLY A 21 12.56 9.38 -4.53
N TYR A 22 12.82 8.09 -4.75
CA TYR A 22 12.20 7.33 -5.82
C TYR A 22 10.76 7.83 -5.97
N GLN A 23 10.49 8.50 -7.10
CA GLN A 23 9.18 9.06 -7.42
C GLN A 23 8.25 7.88 -7.69
N ASN A 24 7.87 7.20 -6.63
CA ASN A 24 6.76 6.29 -6.62
C ASN A 24 5.55 7.19 -6.87
N THR A 25 4.80 6.92 -7.94
CA THR A 25 3.62 7.67 -8.35
C THR A 25 2.49 7.47 -7.34
N PHE A 26 2.76 7.75 -6.06
CA PHE A 26 1.86 7.69 -4.91
C PHE A 26 0.63 8.60 -5.08
N GLU A 27 0.52 9.35 -6.18
CA GLU A 27 -0.79 9.81 -6.66
C GLU A 27 -1.79 8.66 -6.84
N ALA A 28 -1.36 7.49 -7.33
CA ALA A 28 -2.23 6.34 -7.55
C ALA A 28 -2.81 5.76 -6.24
N THR A 29 -2.11 5.95 -5.11
CA THR A 29 -2.56 5.48 -3.79
C THR A 29 -2.97 6.63 -2.86
N LYS A 30 -2.96 7.87 -3.34
CA LYS A 30 -3.34 9.06 -2.58
C LYS A 30 -4.83 8.98 -2.23
N GLY A 31 -5.12 8.95 -0.95
CA GLY A 31 -6.50 8.80 -0.44
C GLY A 31 -7.00 7.35 -0.39
N CYS A 32 -6.20 6.36 -0.79
CA CYS A 32 -6.52 4.95 -0.58
C CYS A 32 -6.31 4.55 0.89
N LEU A 33 -7.11 3.58 1.34
CA LEU A 33 -6.83 2.86 2.58
C LEU A 33 -5.53 2.07 2.41
N LYS A 34 -4.55 2.31 3.28
CA LYS A 34 -3.23 1.67 3.23
C LYS A 34 -3.01 0.87 4.51
N TYR A 35 -2.48 -0.33 4.36
CA TYR A 35 -2.08 -1.19 5.45
C TYR A 35 -0.70 -1.75 5.15
N ASN A 36 0.22 -1.63 6.10
CA ASN A 36 1.54 -2.23 6.02
C ASN A 36 1.66 -3.25 7.15
N SER A 37 2.14 -4.45 6.84
CA SER A 37 2.32 -5.56 7.78
C SER A 37 3.71 -6.15 7.58
N HIS A 38 4.43 -6.33 8.69
CA HIS A 38 5.63 -7.17 8.73
C HIS A 38 5.30 -8.64 9.04
N GLN A 39 4.02 -8.93 9.31
CA GLN A 39 3.55 -10.26 9.64
C GLN A 39 3.12 -11.01 8.39
N GLY A 40 3.52 -12.27 8.29
CA GLY A 40 3.18 -13.15 7.16
C GLY A 40 1.83 -13.85 7.29
N TYR A 41 1.58 -14.77 6.37
CA TYR A 41 0.32 -15.51 6.22
C TYR A 41 -0.26 -16.15 7.50
N LYS A 42 0.60 -16.56 8.45
CA LYS A 42 0.18 -17.27 9.68
C LYS A 42 -0.42 -16.37 10.76
N PHE A 43 -0.46 -15.06 10.55
CA PHE A 43 -0.96 -14.10 11.54
C PHE A 43 -2.35 -13.58 11.17
N THR A 44 -3.11 -13.19 12.18
CA THR A 44 -4.42 -12.55 11.99
C THR A 44 -4.23 -11.19 11.34
N HIS A 45 -4.82 -11.02 10.15
CA HIS A 45 -4.84 -9.74 9.46
C HIS A 45 -6.10 -8.94 9.86
N PRO A 46 -6.04 -7.61 9.90
CA PRO A 46 -7.21 -6.79 10.16
C PRO A 46 -8.30 -7.02 9.10
N TYR A 47 -9.54 -7.08 9.56
CA TYR A 47 -10.70 -7.13 8.68
C TYR A 47 -11.04 -5.73 8.18
N PHE A 48 -11.05 -5.56 6.86
CA PHE A 48 -11.42 -4.32 6.22
C PHE A 48 -12.80 -4.45 5.58
N SER A 49 -13.82 -3.90 6.26
CA SER A 49 -15.19 -3.89 5.74
C SER A 49 -15.27 -3.03 4.48
N THR A 50 -15.68 -3.64 3.36
CA THR A 50 -15.89 -2.92 2.08
C THR A 50 -16.98 -1.86 2.18
N GLY A 51 -17.94 -2.01 3.11
CA GLY A 51 -18.98 -1.02 3.38
C GLY A 51 -18.46 0.26 4.06
N ALA A 52 -17.26 0.21 4.67
CA ALA A 52 -16.64 1.36 5.32
C ALA A 52 -15.69 2.14 4.38
N TYR A 53 -15.49 1.69 3.14
CA TYR A 53 -14.58 2.32 2.21
C TYR A 53 -15.12 3.67 1.73
N ARG A 54 -14.22 4.65 1.66
CA ARG A 54 -14.49 5.99 1.14
C ARG A 54 -14.00 6.08 -0.31
N ASN A 55 -14.56 7.02 -1.08
CA ASN A 55 -14.17 7.26 -2.48
C ASN A 55 -14.34 6.04 -3.40
N VAL A 56 -15.36 5.21 -3.15
CA VAL A 56 -15.65 4.03 -3.95
C VAL A 56 -16.25 4.43 -5.30
N ARG A 57 -15.66 3.94 -6.39
CA ARG A 57 -16.14 4.23 -7.75
C ARG A 57 -17.36 3.37 -8.07
N ARG A 58 -18.35 3.98 -8.75
CA ARG A 58 -19.43 3.27 -9.42
C ARG A 58 -19.11 3.15 -10.91
N GLY A 59 -19.06 1.93 -11.41
CA GLY A 59 -18.86 1.59 -12.81
C GLY A 59 -20.17 1.57 -13.61
N PRO A 60 -20.11 1.12 -14.88
CA PRO A 60 -21.30 0.87 -15.69
C PRO A 60 -22.30 -0.06 -14.97
N ASN A 61 -23.59 0.12 -15.22
CA ASN A 61 -24.67 -0.66 -14.59
C ASN A 61 -24.70 -0.58 -13.05
N ASN A 62 -24.21 0.53 -12.48
CA ASN A 62 -24.15 0.75 -11.02
C ASN A 62 -23.29 -0.26 -10.24
N ALA A 63 -22.39 -0.96 -10.94
CA ALA A 63 -21.44 -1.88 -10.32
C ALA A 63 -20.51 -1.13 -9.36
N THR A 64 -20.24 -1.71 -8.19
CA THR A 64 -19.23 -1.17 -7.26
C THR A 64 -17.86 -1.66 -7.69
N GLU A 65 -16.91 -0.75 -7.91
CA GLU A 65 -15.58 -1.09 -8.38
C GLU A 65 -14.52 -0.71 -7.35
N PHE A 66 -13.67 -1.66 -7.02
CA PHE A 66 -12.55 -1.50 -6.11
C PHE A 66 -11.24 -1.69 -6.86
N ARG A 67 -10.21 -0.95 -6.45
CA ARG A 67 -8.82 -1.16 -6.89
C ARG A 67 -7.99 -1.55 -5.68
N PHE A 68 -7.29 -2.67 -5.79
CA PHE A 68 -6.40 -3.18 -4.76
C PHE A 68 -4.99 -3.27 -5.32
N GLY A 69 -3.99 -3.08 -4.45
CA GLY A 69 -2.59 -3.27 -4.77
C GLY A 69 -1.88 -3.90 -3.58
N VAL A 70 -1.02 -4.87 -3.83
CA VAL A 70 -0.13 -5.47 -2.83
C VAL A 70 1.29 -5.24 -3.31
N LEU A 71 2.13 -4.75 -2.41
CA LEU A 71 3.57 -4.66 -2.60
C LEU A 71 4.23 -5.60 -1.59
N GLY A 72 4.99 -6.57 -2.07
CA GLY A 72 5.72 -7.51 -1.24
C GLY A 72 6.56 -8.46 -2.10
N ASP A 73 7.45 -9.18 -1.44
CA ASP A 73 8.38 -10.10 -2.11
C ASP A 73 7.71 -11.41 -2.59
N HIS A 74 6.45 -11.63 -2.21
CA HIS A 74 5.67 -12.84 -2.48
C HIS A 74 4.26 -12.48 -2.98
N ASP A 75 3.51 -13.51 -3.41
CA ASP A 75 2.15 -13.37 -3.94
C ASP A 75 1.18 -12.68 -2.96
N GLY A 76 0.41 -11.75 -3.50
CA GLY A 76 -0.70 -11.10 -2.79
C GLY A 76 -1.97 -11.95 -2.87
N ILE A 77 -2.45 -12.41 -1.72
CA ILE A 77 -3.70 -13.16 -1.59
C ILE A 77 -4.75 -12.27 -0.91
N PHE A 78 -5.89 -12.08 -1.57
CA PHE A 78 -7.04 -11.39 -1.01
C PHE A 78 -8.11 -12.39 -0.57
N ARG A 79 -8.58 -12.26 0.67
CA ARG A 79 -9.71 -13.04 1.19
C ARG A 79 -10.92 -12.17 1.37
N LEU A 80 -11.99 -12.53 0.69
CA LEU A 80 -13.29 -11.91 0.81
C LEU A 80 -14.13 -12.76 1.75
N ALA A 81 -14.42 -12.19 2.93
CA ALA A 81 -15.26 -12.81 3.93
C ALA A 81 -16.47 -11.91 4.24
N PRO A 82 -17.69 -12.48 4.38
CA PRO A 82 -18.89 -11.73 4.72
C PRO A 82 -18.92 -11.27 6.19
N VAL A 83 -18.05 -11.83 7.05
CA VAL A 83 -18.00 -11.51 8.48
C VAL A 83 -16.57 -11.22 8.95
N GLN A 84 -16.45 -10.42 10.01
CA GLN A 84 -15.18 -10.04 10.61
C GLN A 84 -14.57 -11.13 11.51
N ASN A 85 -15.40 -11.86 12.27
CA ASN A 85 -15.07 -12.96 13.17
C ASN A 85 -16.40 -13.48 13.75
N PRO A 86 -16.62 -14.79 14.02
CA PRO A 86 -15.77 -15.95 13.72
C PRO A 86 -15.65 -16.25 12.23
N TYR A 87 -14.49 -16.79 11.84
CA TYR A 87 -14.24 -17.25 10.46
C TYR A 87 -14.68 -18.69 10.23
N ASP A 88 -14.77 -19.49 11.28
CA ASP A 88 -15.15 -20.90 11.20
C ASP A 88 -16.56 -21.02 10.60
N SER A 89 -16.74 -21.99 9.71
CA SER A 89 -17.99 -22.22 8.96
C SER A 89 -18.44 -21.06 8.06
N THR A 90 -17.58 -20.06 7.82
CA THR A 90 -17.84 -18.99 6.85
C THR A 90 -17.28 -19.35 5.48
N LEU A 91 -18.12 -19.32 4.46
CA LEU A 91 -17.65 -19.44 3.08
C LEU A 91 -16.83 -18.20 2.70
N MET A 92 -15.56 -18.41 2.37
CA MET A 92 -14.66 -17.36 1.93
C MET A 92 -14.30 -17.53 0.46
N HIS A 93 -14.15 -16.41 -0.23
CA HIS A 93 -13.60 -16.39 -1.58
C HIS A 93 -12.18 -15.85 -1.54
N GLU A 94 -11.28 -16.52 -2.27
CA GLU A 94 -9.89 -16.13 -2.37
C GLU A 94 -9.56 -15.68 -3.79
N ILE A 95 -8.90 -14.52 -3.90
CA ILE A 95 -8.40 -13.98 -5.17
C ILE A 95 -6.90 -13.82 -5.00
N GLY A 96 -6.13 -14.55 -5.80
CA GLY A 96 -4.66 -14.50 -5.77
C GLY A 96 -4.10 -14.88 -7.13
N LYS A 97 -2.88 -14.44 -7.39
CA LYS A 97 -2.10 -14.96 -8.50
C LYS A 97 -1.35 -16.19 -7.98
N TYR A 98 -1.58 -17.35 -8.56
CA TYR A 98 -0.64 -18.47 -8.44
C TYR A 98 0.40 -18.23 -9.52
N LEU A 99 1.60 -17.77 -9.16
CA LEU A 99 2.72 -17.82 -10.10
C LEU A 99 3.02 -19.30 -10.38
N GLN A 100 2.72 -19.75 -11.59
CA GLN A 100 3.34 -20.93 -12.20
C GLN A 100 4.75 -20.58 -12.66
#